data_AF-A0A8J4QD52-F1
#
_entry.id   AF-A0A8J4QD52-F1
#
_cell.length_a   1.000
_cell.length_b   1.000
_cell.length_c   1.000
_cell.angle_alpha   90.00
_cell.angle_beta   90.00
_cell.angle_gamma   90.00
#
_symmetry.space_group_name_H-M   'P 1'
#
loop_
_entity.id
_entity.type
_entity.pdbx_description
1 polymer ?
#
loop_
_entity_poly.entity_id
_entity_poly.type
_entity_poly.pdbx_seq_one_letter_code
_entity_poly.pdbx_strand_id
1 'polypeptide(L)'
;MLSISSFGQVRDWDILIQYALSLSLYFYTYAAAMVRVSVLNDALKSMYNAEKRGKRQVMIRPSSKVIIKFLLVMQKHGYIGEFEYVDDHRAGKIVVELNGRLNKCGVISPRFDVGVKEIEGWTARLLPSRQFGYIVLTTSAGIMDHEEARRKNVG
;
A
#
# COMPACT_ATOMS: atom_id res chain seq x y z
N MET A 1 -16.86 38.48 63.09
CA MET A 1 -15.90 39.44 62.50
C MET A 1 -14.62 38.63 62.25
N LEU A 2 -14.23 38.17 61.05
CA LEU A 2 -14.46 38.46 59.62
C LEU A 2 -14.44 37.08 58.89
N SER A 3 -15.38 36.65 58.03
CA SER A 3 -15.71 36.99 56.64
C SER A 3 -14.62 36.73 55.57
N ILE A 4 -15.03 36.05 54.47
CA ILE A 4 -14.51 36.12 53.07
C ILE A 4 -13.25 35.27 52.78
N SER A 5 -13.02 34.54 51.68
CA SER A 5 -13.76 33.79 50.64
C SER A 5 -12.72 33.39 49.58
N SER A 6 -12.91 32.23 48.93
CA SER A 6 -12.50 31.90 47.55
C SER A 6 -11.07 32.25 47.09
N PHE A 7 -10.18 31.24 47.01
CA PHE A 7 -8.99 31.34 46.16
C PHE A 7 -8.63 29.99 45.51
N GLY A 8 -9.03 29.83 44.24
CA GLY A 8 -8.09 29.32 43.24
C GLY A 8 -8.21 27.87 42.72
N GLN A 9 -9.39 27.26 42.66
CA GLN A 9 -9.59 25.93 42.07
C GLN A 9 -10.04 25.99 40.60
N VAL A 10 -9.29 26.68 39.73
CA VAL A 10 -9.64 26.87 38.29
C VAL A 10 -8.39 26.92 37.38
N ARG A 11 -7.30 26.19 37.67
CA ARG A 11 -6.06 26.31 36.85
C ARG A 11 -5.28 25.02 36.54
N ASP A 12 -5.65 23.85 37.07
CA ASP A 12 -4.92 22.60 36.77
C ASP A 12 -5.40 21.89 35.50
N TRP A 13 -6.70 21.97 35.21
CA TRP A 13 -7.28 21.32 34.02
C TRP A 13 -6.88 22.01 32.71
N ASP A 14 -6.67 23.33 32.72
CA ASP A 14 -6.27 24.09 31.54
C ASP A 14 -4.85 23.74 31.08
N ILE A 15 -3.94 23.49 32.03
CA ILE A 15 -2.57 23.06 31.75
C ILE A 15 -2.57 21.67 31.12
N LEU A 16 -3.33 20.72 31.67
CA LEU A 16 -3.45 19.37 31.10
C LEU A 16 -4.07 19.38 29.70
N ILE A 17 -5.05 20.24 29.45
CA ILE A 17 -5.65 20.42 28.12
C ILE A 17 -4.63 21.01 27.13
N GLN A 18 -3.82 22.00 27.55
CA GLN A 18 -2.76 22.54 26.70
C GLN A 18 -1.65 21.52 26.39
N TYR A 19 -1.25 20.68 27.35
CA TYR A 19 -0.30 19.60 27.10
C TYR A 19 -0.88 18.50 26.20
N ALA A 20 -2.15 18.13 26.36
CA ALA A 20 -2.81 17.16 25.51
C ALA A 20 -2.99 17.69 24.07
N LEU A 21 -3.35 18.97 23.92
CA LEU A 21 -3.44 19.63 22.61
C LEU A 21 -2.07 19.78 21.95
N SER A 22 -1.02 20.12 22.71
CA SER A 22 0.34 20.23 22.18
C SER A 22 0.92 18.87 21.79
N LEU A 23 0.71 17.81 22.58
CA LEU A 23 1.06 16.44 22.19
C LEU A 23 0.29 15.96 20.97
N SER A 24 -1.02 16.24 20.91
CA SER A 24 -1.86 15.93 19.76
C SER A 24 -1.38 16.65 18.50
N LEU A 25 -1.09 17.95 18.60
CA LEU A 25 -0.50 18.75 17.52
C LEU A 25 0.89 18.26 17.12
N TYR A 26 1.74 17.88 18.06
CA TYR A 26 3.08 17.35 17.79
C TYR A 26 3.03 15.98 17.10
N PHE A 27 2.11 15.10 17.51
CA PHE A 27 1.84 13.85 16.79
C PHE A 27 1.28 14.11 15.39
N TYR A 28 0.42 15.11 15.23
CA TYR A 28 -0.18 15.46 13.94
C TYR A 28 0.85 16.08 12.97
N THR A 29 1.77 16.90 13.47
CA THR A 29 2.86 17.48 12.66
C THR A 29 3.93 16.45 12.31
N TYR A 30 4.26 15.51 13.20
CA TYR A 30 5.16 14.39 12.88
C TYR A 30 4.59 13.44 11.83
N ALA A 31 3.27 13.21 11.81
CA ALA A 31 2.64 12.39 10.80
C ALA A 31 2.68 13.01 9.38
N ALA A 32 2.78 14.34 9.28
CA ALA A 32 2.72 15.06 8.00
C ALA A 32 4.02 15.01 7.17
N ALA A 33 5.17 14.67 7.79
CA ALA A 33 6.49 14.71 7.15
C ALA A 33 7.03 13.32 6.73
N MET A 34 6.16 12.36 6.41
CA MET A 34 6.60 11.04 5.95
C MET A 34 6.83 11.03 4.43
N VAL A 35 8.08 10.82 4.02
CA VAL A 35 8.46 10.74 2.60
C VAL A 35 7.92 9.45 1.97
N ARG A 36 7.35 9.53 0.77
CA ARG A 36 6.88 8.35 0.02
C ARG A 36 8.06 7.56 -0.53
N VAL A 37 8.37 6.43 0.11
CA VAL A 37 9.52 5.58 -0.25
C VAL A 37 9.18 4.60 -1.38
N SER A 38 7.97 4.02 -1.41
CA SER A 38 7.59 3.03 -2.42
C SER A 38 6.16 3.25 -2.92
N VAL A 39 6.07 3.89 -4.09
CA VAL A 39 4.78 4.16 -4.78
C VAL A 39 3.98 2.89 -5.07
N LEU A 40 4.64 1.75 -5.31
CA LEU A 40 3.97 0.47 -5.54
C LEU A 40 3.38 -0.09 -4.25
N ASN A 41 4.06 0.09 -3.10
CA ASN A 41 3.53 -0.36 -1.82
C ASN A 41 2.27 0.43 -1.46
N ASP A 42 2.33 1.76 -1.62
CA ASP A 42 1.19 2.64 -1.37
C ASP A 42 -0.02 2.25 -2.24
N ALA A 43 0.22 2.02 -3.54
CA ALA A 43 -0.81 1.58 -4.49
C ALA A 43 -1.46 0.25 -4.09
N LEU A 44 -0.67 -0.80 -3.84
CA LEU A 44 -1.21 -2.12 -3.48
C LEU A 44 -1.91 -2.09 -2.12
N LYS A 45 -1.41 -1.32 -1.16
CA LYS A 45 -2.05 -1.16 0.15
C LYS A 45 -3.40 -0.47 0.03
N SER A 46 -3.51 0.56 -0.80
CA SER A 46 -4.79 1.22 -1.11
C SER A 46 -5.78 0.27 -1.78
N MET A 47 -5.33 -0.56 -2.73
CA MET A 47 -6.17 -1.58 -3.37
C MET A 47 -6.67 -2.62 -2.38
N TYR A 48 -5.78 -3.22 -1.59
CA TYR A 48 -6.15 -4.22 -0.58
C TYR A 48 -7.16 -3.67 0.43
N ASN A 49 -6.94 -2.43 0.91
CA ASN A 49 -7.86 -1.79 1.84
C ASN A 49 -9.22 -1.45 1.21
N ALA A 50 -9.25 -1.12 -0.08
CA ALA A 50 -10.48 -0.86 -0.81
C ALA A 50 -11.29 -2.14 -1.01
N GLU A 51 -10.63 -3.25 -1.39
CA GLU A 51 -11.26 -4.57 -1.52
C GLU A 51 -11.78 -5.10 -0.19
N LYS A 52 -10.99 -5.00 0.88
CA LYS A 52 -11.44 -5.39 2.23
C LYS A 52 -12.66 -4.59 2.70
N ARG A 53 -12.86 -3.37 2.18
CA ARG A 53 -14.03 -2.53 2.45
C ARG A 53 -15.19 -2.78 1.49
N GLY A 54 -15.05 -3.68 0.51
CA GLY A 54 -16.07 -3.99 -0.50
C GLY A 54 -16.31 -2.86 -1.51
N LYS A 55 -15.30 -2.00 -1.76
CA LYS A 55 -15.41 -0.94 -2.77
C LYS A 55 -15.27 -1.54 -4.17
N ARG A 56 -16.13 -1.11 -5.09
CA ARG A 56 -16.09 -1.55 -6.51
C ARG A 56 -14.95 -0.92 -7.32
N GLN A 57 -14.40 0.20 -6.86
CA GLN A 57 -13.33 0.91 -7.56
C GLN A 57 -12.35 1.54 -6.59
N VAL A 58 -11.10 1.63 -7.01
CA VAL A 58 -10.03 2.31 -6.27
C VAL A 58 -9.26 3.23 -7.20
N MET A 59 -8.89 4.39 -6.67
CA MET A 59 -8.15 5.41 -7.37
C MET A 59 -6.76 5.52 -6.76
N ILE A 60 -5.74 5.27 -7.57
CA ILE A 60 -4.35 5.22 -7.18
C ILE A 60 -3.63 6.49 -7.65
N ARG A 61 -2.90 7.13 -6.73
CA ARG A 61 -2.02 8.28 -6.99
C ARG A 61 -0.75 8.13 -6.15
N PRO A 62 0.46 8.25 -6.73
CA PRO A 62 0.79 8.65 -8.10
C PRO A 62 0.74 7.46 -9.07
N SER A 63 0.63 7.72 -10.37
CA SER A 63 0.82 6.68 -11.38
C SER A 63 2.30 6.43 -11.66
N SER A 64 2.66 5.20 -12.02
CA SER A 64 4.03 4.84 -12.43
C SER A 64 3.98 3.71 -13.44
N LYS A 65 4.93 3.67 -14.38
CA LYS A 65 5.02 2.61 -15.41
C LYS A 65 5.08 1.21 -14.80
N VAL A 66 5.74 1.07 -13.66
CA VAL A 66 5.82 -0.19 -12.89
C VAL A 66 4.43 -0.63 -12.40
N ILE A 67 3.63 0.30 -11.89
CA ILE A 67 2.27 0.02 -11.40
C ILE A 67 1.39 -0.44 -12.56
N ILE A 68 1.44 0.26 -13.70
CA ILE A 68 0.66 -0.10 -14.90
C ILE A 68 1.02 -1.51 -15.37
N LYS A 69 2.32 -1.83 -15.51
CA LYS A 69 2.77 -3.17 -15.88
C LYS A 69 2.36 -4.24 -14.86
N PHE A 70 2.39 -3.92 -13.58
CA PHE A 70 1.95 -4.83 -12.52
C PHE A 70 0.44 -5.11 -12.60
N LEU A 71 -0.37 -4.07 -12.81
CA LEU A 71 -1.82 -4.19 -12.97
C LEU A 71 -2.18 -5.02 -14.22
N LEU A 72 -1.43 -4.88 -15.32
CA LEU A 72 -1.61 -5.74 -16.50
C LEU A 72 -1.41 -7.23 -16.17
N VAL A 73 -0.40 -7.59 -15.37
CA VAL A 73 -0.20 -8.97 -14.92
C VAL A 73 -1.36 -9.43 -14.02
N MET A 74 -1.84 -8.57 -13.11
CA MET A 74 -2.99 -8.90 -12.26
C MET A 74 -4.28 -9.10 -13.07
N GLN A 75 -4.50 -8.29 -14.11
CA GLN A 75 -5.65 -8.38 -15.01
C GLN A 75 -5.58 -9.67 -15.85
N LYS A 76 -4.40 -10.04 -16.37
CA LYS A 76 -4.17 -11.29 -17.11
C LYS A 76 -4.58 -12.53 -16.29
N HIS A 77 -4.36 -12.51 -14.98
CA HIS A 77 -4.76 -13.60 -14.07
C HIS A 77 -6.19 -13.43 -13.50
N GLY A 78 -6.91 -12.37 -13.83
CA GLY A 78 -8.30 -12.15 -13.43
C GLY A 78 -8.50 -11.71 -11.97
N TYR A 79 -7.48 -11.19 -11.29
CA TYR A 79 -7.60 -10.67 -9.92
C TYR A 79 -8.25 -9.29 -9.84
N ILE A 80 -8.19 -8.52 -10.92
CA ILE A 80 -8.79 -7.19 -11.05
C ILE A 80 -9.62 -7.15 -12.33
N GLY A 81 -10.54 -6.19 -12.41
CA GLY A 81 -11.27 -5.88 -13.64
C GLY A 81 -10.46 -4.98 -14.57
N GLU A 82 -11.16 -4.12 -15.29
CA GLU A 82 -10.55 -3.11 -16.14
C GLU A 82 -9.89 -2.01 -15.31
N PHE A 83 -8.88 -1.37 -15.86
CA PHE A 83 -8.27 -0.18 -15.27
C PHE A 83 -8.04 0.89 -16.33
N GLU A 84 -8.19 2.14 -15.92
CA GLU A 84 -8.03 3.31 -16.78
C GLU A 84 -6.91 4.21 -16.25
N TYR A 85 -6.06 4.68 -17.16
CA TYR A 85 -5.07 5.70 -16.89
C TYR A 85 -5.62 7.08 -17.26
N VAL A 86 -5.70 7.97 -16.27
CA VAL A 86 -6.14 9.35 -16.44
C VAL A 86 -4.94 10.28 -16.25
N ASP A 87 -4.60 11.05 -17.28
CA ASP A 87 -3.52 12.04 -17.23
C ASP A 87 -4.01 13.34 -16.58
N ASP A 88 -3.33 13.76 -15.52
CA ASP A 88 -3.59 15.02 -14.82
C ASP A 88 -2.50 16.08 -15.08
N HIS A 89 -1.63 15.86 -16.07
CA HIS A 89 -0.43 16.65 -16.38
C HIS A 89 0.52 16.81 -15.20
N ARG A 90 0.37 16.00 -14.14
CA ARG A 90 1.21 16.00 -12.95
C ARG A 90 1.85 14.63 -12.76
N ALA A 91 1.17 13.75 -12.03
CA ALA A 91 1.70 12.43 -11.67
C ALA A 91 0.84 11.29 -12.22
N GLY A 92 -0.22 11.59 -12.97
CA GLY A 92 -1.21 10.66 -13.47
C GLY A 92 -1.99 9.96 -12.36
N LYS A 93 -3.11 9.38 -12.75
CA LYS A 93 -4.07 8.75 -11.84
C LYS A 93 -4.51 7.45 -12.48
N ILE A 94 -4.65 6.40 -11.69
CA ILE A 94 -5.15 5.11 -12.21
C ILE A 94 -6.43 4.77 -11.47
N VAL A 95 -7.51 4.53 -12.21
CA VAL A 95 -8.77 4.01 -11.66
C VAL A 95 -8.78 2.52 -11.96
N VAL A 96 -8.91 1.69 -10.93
CA VAL A 96 -8.94 0.23 -11.05
C VAL A 96 -10.30 -0.27 -10.59
N GLU A 97 -10.93 -1.10 -11.41
CA GLU A 97 -12.15 -1.82 -11.05
C GLU A 97 -11.81 -3.09 -10.26
N LEU A 98 -12.53 -3.26 -9.16
CA LEU A 98 -12.33 -4.31 -8.17
C LEU A 98 -13.48 -5.32 -8.27
N ASN A 99 -13.13 -6.60 -8.44
CA ASN A 99 -14.08 -7.69 -8.68
C ASN A 99 -14.34 -8.57 -7.45
N GLY A 100 -13.72 -8.28 -6.31
CA GLY A 100 -13.89 -9.04 -5.07
C GLY A 100 -13.08 -10.34 -4.98
N ARG A 101 -12.23 -10.65 -5.97
CA ARG A 101 -11.42 -11.89 -5.98
C ARG A 101 -10.05 -11.73 -5.31
N LEU A 102 -9.67 -10.50 -4.98
CA LEU A 102 -8.37 -10.18 -4.41
C LEU A 102 -8.33 -10.43 -2.89
N ASN A 103 -7.69 -11.53 -2.49
CA ASN A 103 -7.52 -11.87 -1.06
C ASN A 103 -6.47 -11.00 -0.35
N LYS A 104 -5.27 -10.90 -0.94
CA LYS A 104 -4.15 -10.12 -0.40
C LYS A 104 -3.23 -9.69 -1.54
N CYS A 105 -2.76 -8.45 -1.50
CA CYS A 105 -1.65 -7.98 -2.33
C CYS A 105 -0.68 -7.16 -1.48
N GLY A 106 0.58 -7.14 -1.88
CA GLY A 106 1.63 -6.43 -1.17
C GLY A 106 2.95 -6.48 -1.92
N VAL A 107 3.87 -5.62 -1.51
CA VAL A 107 5.23 -5.56 -2.04
C VAL A 107 6.19 -6.17 -1.02
N ILE A 108 7.16 -6.95 -1.49
CA ILE A 108 8.27 -7.45 -0.68
C ILE A 108 9.35 -6.36 -0.63
N SER A 109 9.81 -6.03 0.58
CA SER A 109 10.82 -5.00 0.82
C SER A 109 11.89 -5.52 1.79
N PRO A 110 13.20 -5.39 1.47
CA PRO A 110 13.77 -4.89 0.21
C PRO A 110 13.48 -5.82 -0.98
N ARG A 111 13.75 -5.36 -2.21
CA ARG A 111 13.62 -6.19 -3.41
C ARG A 111 14.86 -7.08 -3.51
N PHE A 112 14.71 -8.33 -3.10
CA PHE A 112 15.79 -9.32 -3.18
C PHE A 112 15.98 -9.78 -4.64
N ASP A 113 17.22 -9.97 -5.03
CA ASP A 113 17.56 -10.68 -6.26
C ASP A 113 17.27 -12.18 -6.05
N VAL A 114 16.58 -12.79 -7.01
CA VAL A 114 16.13 -14.19 -6.89
C VAL A 114 16.62 -14.98 -8.09
N GLY A 115 17.48 -15.96 -7.86
CA GLY A 115 17.89 -16.87 -8.92
C GLY A 115 16.76 -17.82 -9.35
N VAL A 116 16.79 -18.33 -10.58
CA VAL A 116 15.75 -19.25 -11.11
C VAL A 116 15.54 -20.47 -10.20
N LYS A 117 16.62 -21.01 -9.61
CA LYS A 117 16.57 -22.15 -8.68
C LYS A 117 15.87 -21.81 -7.35
N GLU A 118 15.93 -20.55 -6.93
CA GLU A 118 15.39 -20.09 -5.66
C GLU A 118 13.90 -19.73 -5.72
N ILE A 119 13.36 -19.56 -6.94
CA ILE A 119 11.94 -19.24 -7.17
C ILE A 119 11.02 -20.21 -6.43
N GLU A 120 11.33 -21.52 -6.44
CA GLU A 120 10.53 -22.52 -5.71
C GLU A 120 10.52 -22.28 -4.20
N GLY A 121 11.68 -21.99 -3.62
CA GLY A 121 11.80 -21.68 -2.20
C GLY A 121 11.04 -20.42 -1.81
N TRP A 122 11.00 -19.40 -2.68
CA TRP A 122 10.18 -18.20 -2.47
C TRP A 122 8.68 -18.48 -2.62
N THR A 123 8.30 -19.30 -3.62
CA THR A 123 6.91 -19.70 -3.86
C THR A 123 6.33 -20.41 -2.64
N ALA A 124 7.07 -21.37 -2.07
CA ALA A 124 6.65 -22.11 -0.89
C ALA A 124 6.53 -21.24 0.38
N ARG A 125 7.32 -20.17 0.48
CA ARG A 125 7.31 -19.26 1.64
C ARG A 125 6.19 -18.21 1.57
N LEU A 126 5.85 -17.76 0.36
CA LEU A 126 4.98 -16.60 0.17
C LEU A 126 3.55 -16.98 -0.23
N LEU A 127 3.38 -18.03 -1.03
CA LEU A 127 2.06 -18.44 -1.52
C LEU A 127 1.39 -19.38 -0.52
N PRO A 128 0.05 -19.26 -0.34
CA PRO A 128 -0.70 -20.14 0.56
C PRO A 128 -0.80 -21.57 0.02
N SER A 129 -0.72 -21.76 -1.30
CA SER A 129 -0.70 -23.08 -1.94
C SER A 129 0.02 -23.03 -3.28
N ARG A 130 0.41 -24.19 -3.81
CA ARG A 130 1.06 -24.29 -5.14
C ARG A 130 0.12 -23.97 -6.29
N GLN A 131 -1.19 -23.98 -6.05
CA GLN A 131 -2.23 -23.76 -7.06
C GLN A 131 -2.82 -22.35 -7.00
N PHE A 132 -2.45 -21.54 -5.99
CA PHE A 132 -3.08 -20.24 -5.77
C PHE A 132 -2.07 -19.15 -5.44
N GLY A 133 -2.21 -18.05 -6.17
CA GLY A 133 -1.40 -16.85 -6.02
C GLY A 133 -0.24 -16.81 -7.01
N TYR A 134 0.26 -15.62 -7.26
CA TYR A 134 1.38 -15.41 -8.16
C TYR A 134 2.38 -14.46 -7.51
N ILE A 135 3.66 -14.77 -7.70
CA ILE A 135 4.74 -13.85 -7.40
C ILE A 135 5.08 -13.14 -8.70
N VAL A 136 5.15 -11.82 -8.65
CA VAL A 136 5.55 -10.98 -9.78
C VAL A 136 6.99 -10.54 -9.57
N LEU A 137 7.84 -10.80 -10.56
CA LEU A 137 9.27 -10.50 -10.56
C LEU A 137 9.56 -9.43 -11.60
N THR A 138 10.58 -8.61 -11.34
CA THR A 138 11.14 -7.68 -12.33
C THR A 138 12.40 -8.33 -12.87
N THR A 139 12.34 -8.86 -14.09
CA THR A 139 13.49 -9.47 -14.76
C THR A 139 13.98 -8.57 -15.89
N SER A 140 15.13 -8.90 -16.49
CA SER A 140 15.66 -8.20 -17.67
C SER A 140 14.69 -8.18 -18.87
N ALA A 141 13.84 -9.20 -18.99
CA ALA A 141 12.81 -9.31 -20.02
C ALA A 141 11.50 -8.60 -19.66
N GLY A 142 11.40 -7.97 -18.49
CA GLY A 142 10.24 -7.18 -18.05
C GLY A 142 9.64 -7.65 -16.72
N ILE A 143 8.46 -7.10 -16.40
CA ILE A 143 7.71 -7.48 -15.20
C ILE A 143 6.78 -8.63 -15.59
N MET A 144 6.95 -9.77 -14.94
CA MET A 144 6.20 -11.00 -15.26
C MET A 144 5.98 -11.85 -14.01
N ASP A 145 5.09 -12.82 -14.11
CA ASP A 145 4.86 -13.81 -13.06
C ASP A 145 5.99 -14.85 -12.99
N HIS A 146 6.11 -15.49 -11.83
CA HIS A 146 7.12 -16.51 -11.55
C HIS A 146 7.02 -17.76 -12.43
N GLU A 147 5.85 -18.09 -13.01
CA GLU A 147 5.73 -19.21 -13.93
C GLU A 147 6.30 -18.85 -15.30
N GLU A 148 6.00 -17.64 -15.79
CA GLU A 148 6.58 -17.09 -17.01
C GLU A 148 8.10 -16.91 -16.88
N ALA A 149 8.58 -16.44 -15.73
CA ALA A 149 10.01 -16.32 -15.43
C ALA A 149 10.72 -17.69 -15.48
N ARG A 150 10.11 -18.72 -14.91
CA ARG A 150 10.61 -20.10 -14.98
C ARG A 150 10.64 -20.63 -16.41
N ARG A 151 9.58 -20.39 -17.19
CA ARG A 151 9.50 -20.84 -18.59
C ARG A 151 10.58 -20.22 -19.46
N LYS A 152 10.89 -18.94 -19.22
CA LYS A 152 11.93 -18.20 -19.94
C LYS A 152 13.34 -18.37 -19.34
N ASN A 153 13.45 -19.10 -18.23
CA ASN A 153 14.70 -19.30 -17.48
C ASN A 153 15.39 -17.97 -17.13
N VAL A 154 14.60 -17.00 -16.64
CA VAL A 154 15.07 -15.68 -16.20
C VAL A 154 14.76 -15.49 -14.72
N GLY A 155 15.69 -14.88 -13.98
CA GLY A 155 15.58 -14.50 -12.57
C GLY A 155 15.84 -13.02 -12.40
#